data_AF-A0A955N7Z9-F1
#
_entry.id   AF-A0A955N7Z9-F1
#
_cell.length_a   1.000
_cell.length_b   1.000
_cell.length_c   1.000
_cell.angle_alpha   90.00
_cell.angle_beta   90.00
_cell.angle_gamma   90.00
#
_symmetry.space_group_name_H-M   'P 1'
#
loop_
_entity.id
_entity.type
_entity.pdbx_description
1 polymer ?
#
loop_
_entity_poly.entity_id
_entity_poly.type
_entity_poly.pdbx_seq_one_letter_code
_entity_poly.pdbx_strand_id
1 'polypeptide(L)' 'MKVSQLLTVEDAANRLGLKVATIRRRILERKIDYVKNGRSVRIPVEAIERIITTGFRPAVSDQGERS' A
#
# COMPACT_ATOMS: atom_id res chain seq x y z
N MET A 1 8.96 -18.73 10.43
CA MET A 1 8.64 -17.95 9.23
C MET A 1 7.22 -17.44 9.36
N LYS A 2 6.99 -16.12 9.44
CA LYS A 2 5.63 -15.58 9.31
C LYS A 2 5.26 -15.66 7.83
N VAL A 3 4.20 -16.39 7.52
CA VAL A 3 3.64 -16.39 6.17
C VAL A 3 2.92 -15.05 6.03
N SER A 4 3.50 -14.10 5.32
CA SER A 4 2.88 -12.79 5.10
C SER A 4 1.55 -12.99 4.39
N GLN A 5 0.47 -12.47 4.98
CA GLN A 5 -0.85 -12.59 4.37
C GLN A 5 -0.83 -11.94 2.99
N LEU A 6 -1.34 -12.66 1.99
CA LEU A 6 -1.37 -12.24 0.60
C LEU A 6 -2.75 -11.69 0.26
N LEU A 7 -2.80 -10.39 -0.04
CA LEU A 7 -4.02 -9.69 -0.45
C LEU A 7 -4.26 -9.85 -1.95
N THR A 8 -5.54 -9.81 -2.34
CA THR A 8 -5.89 -9.59 -3.74
C THR A 8 -5.66 -8.13 -4.13
N VAL A 9 -5.72 -7.84 -5.43
CA VAL A 9 -5.68 -6.47 -5.94
C VAL A 9 -6.87 -5.65 -5.40
N GLU A 10 -8.03 -6.29 -5.22
CA GLU A 10 -9.25 -5.66 -4.70
C GLU A 10 -9.12 -5.34 -3.21
N ASP A 11 -8.60 -6.27 -2.41
CA ASP A 11 -8.34 -6.03 -0.98
C ASP A 11 -7.32 -4.91 -0.77
N ALA A 12 -6.24 -4.90 -1.56
CA ALA A 12 -5.24 -3.84 -1.52
C ALA A 12 -5.83 -2.48 -1.93
N ALA A 13 -6.71 -2.45 -2.92
CA ALA A 13 -7.41 -1.24 -3.35
C ALA A 13 -8.30 -0.70 -2.23
N ASN A 14 -9.10 -1.57 -1.61
CA ASN A 14 -9.96 -1.22 -0.48
C ASN A 14 -9.16 -0.68 0.70
N ARG A 15 -8.03 -1.32 1.04
CA ARG A 15 -7.20 -0.93 2.18
C ARG A 15 -6.46 0.40 1.98
N LEU A 16 -6.10 0.74 0.75
CA LEU A 16 -5.49 2.03 0.40
C LEU A 16 -6.52 3.11 0.06
N GLY A 17 -7.81 2.79 0.00
CA GLY A 17 -8.85 3.72 -0.47
C GLY A 17 -8.66 4.15 -1.94
N LEU A 18 -8.05 3.29 -2.76
CA LEU A 18 -7.75 3.56 -4.17
C LEU A 18 -8.63 2.74 -5.11
N LYS A 19 -8.76 3.18 -6.35
CA LYS A 19 -9.39 2.36 -7.40
C LYS A 19 -8.49 1.17 -7.76
N VAL A 20 -9.10 0.02 -8.05
CA VAL A 20 -8.41 -1.21 -8.52
C VAL A 20 -7.53 -0.92 -9.74
N ALA A 21 -7.99 -0.08 -10.67
CA ALA A 21 -7.21 0.35 -11.83
C ALA A 21 -5.91 1.07 -11.45
N THR A 22 -5.94 1.90 -10.40
CA THR A 22 -4.74 2.57 -9.87
C THR A 22 -3.77 1.56 -9.29
N ILE A 23 -4.24 0.55 -8.56
CA ILE A 23 -3.37 -0.52 -8.04
C ILE A 23 -2.75 -1.31 -9.19
N ARG A 24 -3.53 -1.71 -10.21
CA ARG A 24 -3.01 -2.40 -11.41
C ARG A 24 -1.95 -1.57 -12.13
N ARG A 25 -2.17 -0.26 -12.28
CA ARG A 25 -1.17 0.65 -12.84
C ARG A 25 0.10 0.67 -12.00
N ARG A 26 -0.01 0.77 -10.68
CA ARG A 26 1.16 0.77 -9.78
C ARG A 26 1.92 -0.56 -9.80
N ILE A 27 1.23 -1.68 -9.98
CA ILE A 27 1.86 -3.00 -10.21
C ILE A 27 2.64 -3.01 -11.53
N LEU A 28 2.03 -2.52 -12.62
CA LEU A 28 2.67 -2.43 -13.94
C LEU A 28 3.92 -1.54 -13.91
N GLU A 29 3.83 -0.41 -13.22
CA GLU A 29 4.93 0.53 -12.97
C GLU A 29 5.95 0.00 -11.95
N ARG A 30 5.73 -1.19 -11.36
CA ARG A 30 6.55 -1.80 -10.29
C ARG A 30 6.76 -0.89 -9.07
N LYS A 31 5.77 -0.07 -8.74
CA LYS A 31 5.74 0.80 -7.54
C LYS A 31 5.24 0.10 -6.29
N ILE A 32 4.77 -1.15 -6.39
CA ILE A 32 4.29 -1.98 -5.28
C ILE A 32 4.87 -3.37 -5.47
N ASP A 33 5.38 -3.97 -4.41
CA ASP A 33 5.83 -5.36 -4.43
C ASP A 33 4.64 -6.29 -4.62
N TYR A 34 4.79 -7.28 -5.50
CA TYR A 34 3.75 -8.24 -5.79
C TYR A 34 4.33 -9.63 -6.01
N VAL A 35 3.50 -10.62 -5.72
CA VAL A 35 3.78 -12.03 -5.97
C VAL A 35 2.91 -12.48 -7.13
N LYS A 36 3.53 -13.05 -8.16
CA LYS A 36 2.82 -13.66 -9.27
C LYS A 36 2.45 -15.09 -8.90
N ASN A 37 1.15 -15.36 -8.76
CA ASN A 37 0.61 -16.69 -8.51
C ASN A 37 -0.09 -17.17 -9.80
N GLY A 38 0.70 -17.71 -10.73
CA GLY A 38 0.22 -18.10 -12.06
C GLY A 38 -0.36 -16.93 -12.85
N ARG A 39 -1.68 -16.94 -13.07
CA ARG A 39 -2.43 -15.88 -13.77
C ARG A 39 -2.89 -14.75 -12.85
N SER A 40 -2.80 -14.93 -11.54
CA SER A 40 -3.24 -13.96 -10.55
C SER A 40 -2.06 -13.23 -9.93
N VAL A 41 -2.29 -11.99 -9.50
CA VAL A 41 -1.33 -11.20 -8.74
C VAL A 41 -1.81 -11.11 -7.30
N ARG A 42 -0.88 -11.33 -6.37
CA ARG A 42 -1.09 -11.20 -4.92
C ARG A 42 -0.16 -10.14 -4.39
N ILE A 43 -0.61 -9.38 -3.39
CA ILE A 43 0.16 -8.30 -2.79
C ILE A 43 0.39 -8.65 -1.32
N PRO A 44 1.64 -8.77 -0.84
CA PRO A 44 1.88 -9.00 0.58
C PRO A 44 1.40 -7.80 1.40
N VAL A 45 0.75 -8.07 2.55
CA VAL A 45 0.26 -7.01 3.46
C VAL A 45 1.37 -5.99 3.79
N GLU A 46 2.59 -6.48 4.02
CA GLU A 46 3.75 -5.65 4.35
C GLU A 46 4.06 -4.60 3.27
N ALA A 47 3.81 -4.89 1.99
CA ALA A 47 4.02 -3.92 0.93
C ALA A 47 3.00 -2.78 1.01
N ILE A 48 1.76 -3.07 1.42
CA ILE A 48 0.74 -2.06 1.66
C ILE A 48 1.10 -1.21 2.88
N GLU A 49 1.53 -1.85 3.97
CA GLU A 49 1.98 -1.15 5.17
C GLU A 49 3.16 -0.22 4.89
N ARG A 50 4.16 -0.68 4.13
CA ARG A 50 5.29 0.17 3.69
C ARG A 50 4.82 1.42 2.95
N ILE A 51 3.82 1.30 2.07
CA ILE A 51 3.27 2.45 1.34
C ILE A 51 2.58 3.43 2.29
N ILE A 52 1.81 2.92 3.24
CA ILE A 52 1.11 3.75 4.23
C ILE A 52 2.13 4.48 5.10
N THR A 53 3.11 3.76 5.66
CA THR A 53 4.15 4.35 6.52
C THR A 53 5.01 5.35 5.77
N THR A 54 5.41 5.07 4.53
CA THR A 54 6.23 5.98 3.72
C THR A 54 5.43 7.22 3.28
N GLY A 55 4.14 7.06 3.01
CA GLY A 55 3.24 8.15 2.62
C GLY A 55 2.66 8.93 3.80
N PHE A 56 2.85 8.45 5.02
CA PHE A 56 2.33 9.08 6.23
C PHE A 56 3.04 10.42 6.45
N ARG A 57 2.27 11.51 6.40
CA ARG A 57 2.74 12.86 6.72
C ARG A 57 2.01 13.33 7.96
N PRO A 58 2.70 13.53 9.10
CA PRO A 58 2.05 14.08 10.27
C PRO A 58 1.51 15.47 9.93
N ALA A 59 0.40 15.84 10.55
CA ALA A 59 -0.05 17.21 10.50
C ALA A 59 1.07 18.12 11.03
N VAL A 60 1.26 19.28 10.42
CA VAL A 60 2.16 20.29 10.97
C VAL A 60 1.62 20.60 12.35
N SER A 61 2.37 20.22 13.39
CA SER A 61 2.03 20.59 14.76
C SER A 61 1.93 22.11 14.79
N ASP A 62 0.78 22.62 15.21
CA ASP A 62 0.59 24.02 15.56
C ASP A 62 1.46 24.31 16.79
N GLN A 63 2.77 24.43 16.59
CA GLN A 63 3.69 24.97 17.58
C GLN A 63 3.59 26.49 17.49
N GLY A 64 2.39 27.00 17.75
CA GLY A 64 2.12 28.39 18.04
C GLY A 64 2.48 28.69 19.49
N GLU A 65 3.70 28.39 19.92
CA GLU A 65 4.26 29.03 21.12
C GLU A 65 4.75 30.42 20.72
N ARG A 66 3.79 31.33 20.58
CA ARG A 66 4.03 32.74 20.92
C ARG A 66 4.16 32.79 22.44
N SER A 67 5.37 32.97 22.94
CA SER A 67 5.64 33.49 24.27
C SER A 67 6.81 34.46 24.17
#